data_AF-A0AAW8RGJ3-F1
#
_entry.id   AF-A0AAW8RGJ3-F1
#
_cell.length_a   1.000
_cell.length_b   1.000
_cell.length_c   1.000
_cell.angle_alpha   90.00
_cell.angle_beta   90.00
_cell.angle_gamma   90.00
#
_symmetry.space_group_name_H-M   'P 1'
#
loop_
_entity.id
_entity.type
_entity.pdbx_description
1 polymer ?
#
loop_
_entity_poly.entity_id
_entity_poly.type
_entity_poly.pdbx_seq_one_letter_code
_entity_poly.pdbx_strand_id
1 'polypeptide(L)'
;MISDRDYKVLANNAYEVDKEKNDNPIRENRVIEVRDSNEKIVNEYKVLKVHDNEIENGMQAMAVAPIKNGKPDTSQVVIAFAGTNADDGLDILTDTQTVGLNKDTLDISTKLNFNGYNK
;
A
#
# COMPACT_ATOMS: atom_id res chain seq x y z
N MET A 1 1.52 -19.91 2.54
CA MET A 1 2.31 -19.13 3.52
C MET A 1 2.84 -17.92 2.79
N ILE A 2 2.79 -16.73 3.39
CA ILE A 2 3.32 -15.51 2.76
C ILE A 2 4.84 -15.62 2.76
N SER A 3 5.48 -15.34 1.62
CA SER A 3 6.93 -15.41 1.42
C SER A 3 7.55 -14.03 1.25
N ASP A 4 8.88 -13.94 1.34
CA ASP A 4 9.63 -12.70 1.08
C ASP A 4 9.34 -12.10 -0.30
N ARG A 5 9.04 -12.95 -1.30
CA ARG A 5 8.61 -12.51 -2.63
C ARG A 5 7.28 -11.78 -2.58
N ASP A 6 6.32 -12.30 -1.81
CA ASP A 6 5.04 -11.66 -1.63
C ASP A 6 5.22 -10.28 -1.01
N TYR A 7 5.99 -10.18 0.07
CA TYR A 7 6.28 -8.89 0.71
C TYR A 7 6.93 -7.90 -0.24
N LYS A 8 7.90 -8.33 -1.05
CA LYS A 8 8.53 -7.47 -2.07
C LYS A 8 7.53 -6.96 -3.10
N VAL A 9 6.68 -7.84 -3.64
CA VAL A 9 5.66 -7.44 -4.62
C VAL A 9 4.66 -6.46 -3.99
N LEU A 10 4.18 -6.74 -2.79
CA LEU A 10 3.24 -5.86 -2.09
C LEU A 10 3.87 -4.50 -1.75
N ALA A 11 5.12 -4.47 -1.29
CA ALA A 11 5.83 -3.21 -1.03
C ALA A 11 5.96 -2.35 -2.30
N ASN A 12 6.29 -2.96 -3.44
CA ASN A 12 6.38 -2.24 -4.71
C ASN A 12 5.01 -1.69 -5.17
N ASN A 13 3.94 -2.49 -5.03
CA ASN A 13 2.59 -2.06 -5.40
C ASN A 13 2.06 -0.93 -4.51
N ALA A 14 2.61 -0.75 -3.30
CA ALA A 14 2.19 0.35 -2.44
C ALA A 14 2.50 1.73 -3.07
N TYR A 15 3.55 1.86 -3.89
CA TYR A 15 3.87 3.09 -4.63
C TYR A 15 2.88 3.39 -5.77
N GLU A 16 2.11 2.40 -6.20
CA GLU A 16 1.12 2.55 -7.27
C GLU A 16 -0.26 2.95 -6.72
N VAL A 17 -0.38 3.13 -5.39
CA VAL A 17 -1.61 3.62 -4.74
C VAL A 17 -1.85 5.10 -5.03
N ASP A 18 -0.75 5.84 -5.21
CA ASP A 18 -0.69 7.24 -5.62
C ASP A 18 -1.83 7.62 -6.58
N LYS A 19 -2.63 8.62 -6.22
CA LYS A 19 -3.77 9.01 -7.06
C LYS A 19 -3.36 9.69 -8.37
N GLU A 20 -2.15 10.24 -8.48
CA GLU A 20 -1.65 10.85 -9.71
C GLU A 20 -1.13 9.82 -10.72
N LYS A 21 -0.94 8.56 -10.31
CA LYS A 21 -0.61 7.46 -11.22
C LYS A 21 -1.76 7.17 -12.17
N ASN A 22 -1.49 7.41 -13.45
CA ASN A 22 -2.42 7.14 -14.54
C ASN A 22 -2.21 5.75 -15.17
N ASP A 23 -1.01 5.19 -15.05
CA ASP A 23 -0.71 3.86 -15.57
C ASP A 23 -0.90 2.80 -14.49
N ASN A 24 -1.95 1.99 -14.63
CA ASN A 24 -2.28 0.85 -13.76
C ASN A 24 -2.23 1.15 -12.24
N PRO A 25 -3.01 2.11 -11.72
CA PRO A 25 -3.02 2.44 -10.29
C PRO A 25 -3.61 1.32 -9.43
N ILE A 26 -3.10 1.17 -8.21
CA ILE A 26 -3.63 0.25 -7.20
C ILE A 26 -4.82 0.92 -6.51
N ARG A 27 -5.99 0.30 -6.63
CA ARG A 27 -7.25 0.74 -6.03
C ARG A 27 -7.90 -0.41 -5.26
N GLU A 28 -8.88 -0.08 -4.43
CA GLU A 28 -9.69 -1.09 -3.74
C GLU A 28 -10.27 -2.10 -4.72
N ASN A 29 -10.38 -3.35 -4.26
CA ASN A 29 -10.85 -4.48 -5.05
C ASN A 29 -9.92 -4.96 -6.18
N ARG A 30 -8.76 -4.33 -6.42
CA ARG A 30 -7.77 -4.89 -7.34
C ARG A 30 -7.23 -6.22 -6.82
N VAL A 31 -6.88 -7.11 -7.74
CA VAL A 31 -6.14 -8.34 -7.45
C VAL A 31 -4.69 -8.13 -7.84
N ILE A 32 -3.78 -8.43 -6.91
CA ILE A 32 -2.33 -8.41 -7.12
C ILE A 32 -1.88 -9.86 -7.24
N GLU A 33 -1.26 -10.18 -8.37
CA GLU A 33 -0.70 -11.50 -8.63
C GLU A 33 0.79 -11.50 -8.29
N VAL A 34 1.21 -12.48 -7.49
CA VAL A 34 2.63 -12.75 -7.25
C VAL A 34 3.03 -13.90 -8.16
N ARG A 35 3.99 -13.65 -9.05
CA ARG A 35 4.49 -14.62 -10.02
C ARG A 35 5.88 -15.13 -9.63
N ASP A 36 6.17 -16.39 -9.95
CA ASP A 36 7.52 -16.95 -9.84
C ASP A 36 8.41 -16.58 -11.05
N SER A 37 9.65 -17.06 -11.06
CA SER A 37 10.60 -16.81 -12.15
C SER A 37 10.18 -17.41 -13.50
N ASN A 38 9.16 -18.27 -13.54
CA ASN A 38 8.60 -18.84 -14.77
C ASN A 38 7.26 -18.17 -15.14
N GLU A 39 6.97 -16.98 -14.60
CA GLU A 39 5.73 -16.23 -14.80
C GLU A 39 4.46 -16.94 -14.30
N LYS A 40 4.58 -17.99 -13.48
CA LYS A 40 3.44 -18.69 -12.92
C LYS A 40 2.93 -17.95 -11.68
N ILE A 41 1.62 -17.71 -11.62
CA ILE A 41 0.97 -17.16 -10.43
C ILE A 41 1.14 -18.16 -9.28
N VAL A 42 1.82 -17.73 -8.22
CA VAL A 42 2.05 -18.52 -7.01
C VAL A 42 1.18 -18.08 -5.85
N ASN A 43 0.79 -16.81 -5.80
CA ASN A 43 -0.16 -16.27 -4.82
C ASN A 43 -0.94 -15.11 -5.45
N GLU A 44 -2.11 -14.83 -4.88
CA GLU A 44 -2.96 -13.70 -5.26
C GLU A 44 -3.43 -12.97 -4.00
N TYR A 45 -3.54 -11.65 -4.08
CA TYR A 45 -3.99 -10.80 -2.98
C TYR A 45 -5.10 -9.85 -3.45
N LYS A 46 -6.14 -9.73 -2.63
CA LYS A 46 -7.20 -8.74 -2.84
C LYS A 46 -6.85 -7.48 -2.06
N VAL A 47 -6.85 -6.34 -2.75
CA VAL A 47 -6.76 -5.03 -2.11
C VAL A 47 -8.08 -4.73 -1.41
N LEU A 48 -8.02 -4.62 -0.08
CA LEU A 48 -9.17 -4.35 0.78
C LEU A 48 -9.42 -2.85 0.93
N LYS A 49 -8.33 -2.10 1.11
CA LYS A 49 -8.36 -0.66 1.34
C LYS A 49 -7.08 -0.03 0.79
N VAL A 50 -7.20 1.15 0.22
CA VAL A 50 -6.05 2.00 -0.11
C VAL A 50 -6.18 3.31 0.66
N HIS A 51 -5.05 3.91 0.97
CA HIS A 51 -4.97 5.20 1.62
C HIS A 51 -3.86 6.02 0.96
N ASP A 52 -4.19 7.24 0.59
CA ASP A 52 -3.29 8.19 -0.04
C ASP A 52 -3.48 9.54 0.67
N ASN A 53 -2.44 9.97 1.40
CA ASN A 53 -2.41 11.22 2.15
C ASN A 53 -1.33 12.15 1.55
N GLU A 54 -1.58 12.65 0.34
CA GLU A 54 -0.75 13.69 -0.28
C GLU A 54 -0.60 14.97 0.58
N ILE A 55 -1.67 15.40 1.26
CA ILE A 55 -1.74 16.76 1.83
C ILE A 55 -0.87 16.92 3.08
N GLU A 56 -0.55 15.84 3.81
CA GLU A 56 0.16 15.94 5.09
C GLU A 56 1.59 15.38 5.04
N ASN A 57 1.83 14.22 4.41
CA ASN A 57 3.15 13.55 4.50
C ASN A 57 3.54 12.73 3.25
N GLY A 58 2.79 12.80 2.15
CA GLY A 58 3.05 11.99 0.95
C GLY A 58 2.94 10.48 1.19
N MET A 59 2.18 10.06 2.21
CA MET A 59 2.09 8.66 2.62
C MET A 59 1.10 7.89 1.75
N GLN A 60 1.55 6.77 1.21
CA GLN A 60 0.71 5.83 0.47
C GLN A 60 0.72 4.47 1.14
N ALA A 61 -0.46 3.88 1.29
CA ALA A 61 -0.61 2.60 1.95
C ALA A 61 -1.75 1.77 1.35
N MET A 62 -1.62 0.45 1.46
CA MET A 62 -2.70 -0.47 1.15
C MET A 62 -2.79 -1.61 2.16
N ALA A 63 -4.01 -2.03 2.44
CA ALA A 63 -4.30 -3.26 3.15
C ALA A 63 -4.75 -4.33 2.15
N VAL A 64 -4.13 -5.50 2.20
CA VAL A 64 -4.42 -6.63 1.32
C VAL A 64 -4.68 -7.91 2.11
N ALA A 65 -5.47 -8.82 1.55
CA ALA A 65 -5.66 -10.17 2.07
C ALA A 65 -5.34 -11.21 0.98
N PRO A 66 -4.67 -12.33 1.32
CA PRO A 66 -4.42 -13.40 0.37
C PRO A 66 -5.75 -14.02 -0.08
N ILE A 67 -5.85 -14.39 -1.34
CA ILE A 67 -7.01 -15.12 -1.87
C ILE A 67 -6.77 -16.60 -1.64
N LYS A 68 -7.65 -17.25 -0.88
CA LYS A 68 -7.66 -18.69 -0.65
C LYS A 68 -9.00 -19.26 -1.09
N ASN A 69 -8.98 -20.29 -1.92
CA ASN A 69 -10.19 -20.91 -2.47
C ASN A 69 -11.14 -19.89 -3.15
N GLY A 70 -10.57 -18.92 -3.86
CA GLY A 70 -11.32 -17.89 -4.59
C GLY A 70 -11.94 -16.78 -3.72
N LYS A 71 -11.65 -16.75 -2.40
CA LYS A 71 -12.13 -15.69 -1.50
C LYS A 71 -10.97 -15.03 -0.74
N PRO A 72 -11.03 -13.71 -0.47
CA PRO A 72 -10.07 -13.06 0.40
C PRO A 72 -10.13 -13.66 1.81
N ASP A 73 -8.99 -14.12 2.32
CA ASP A 73 -8.83 -14.60 3.69
C ASP A 73 -8.43 -13.44 4.61
N THR A 74 -9.43 -12.74 5.14
CA THR A 74 -9.24 -11.59 6.03
C THR A 74 -8.75 -11.96 7.44
N SER A 75 -8.57 -13.26 7.74
CA SER A 75 -7.84 -13.68 8.94
C SER A 75 -6.36 -13.32 8.88
N GLN A 76 -5.84 -13.05 7.67
CA GLN A 76 -4.48 -12.61 7.40
C GLN A 76 -4.53 -11.33 6.57
N VAL A 77 -4.30 -10.18 7.21
CA VAL A 77 -4.18 -8.89 6.54
C VAL A 77 -2.73 -8.46 6.55
N VAL A 78 -2.22 -8.10 5.36
CA VAL A 78 -0.92 -7.44 5.20
C VAL A 78 -1.17 -5.98 4.90
N ILE A 79 -0.47 -5.10 5.60
CA ILE A 79 -0.48 -3.67 5.30
C ILE A 79 0.88 -3.32 4.71
N ALA A 80 0.87 -2.84 3.48
CA ALA A 80 2.05 -2.36 2.78
C ALA A 80 2.02 -0.83 2.75
N PHE A 81 3.13 -0.22 3.10
CA PHE A 81 3.32 1.22 3.08
C PHE A 81 4.44 1.51 2.10
N ALA A 82 4.19 2.41 1.15
CA ALA A 82 5.27 3.05 0.44
C ALA A 82 5.87 4.11 1.35
N GLY A 83 7.20 4.26 1.29
CA GLY A 83 7.81 5.48 1.78
C GLY A 83 7.44 6.64 0.86
N THR A 84 8.15 7.74 1.03
CA THR A 84 8.16 8.85 0.08
C THR A 84 8.39 8.36 -1.37
N ASN A 85 7.53 8.75 -2.30
CA ASN A 85 7.75 8.63 -3.75
C ASN A 85 9.16 9.13 -4.11
N ALA A 86 10.02 8.26 -4.62
CA ALA A 86 11.40 8.64 -4.95
C ALA A 86 11.51 9.55 -6.19
N ASP A 87 10.53 9.55 -7.09
CA ASP A 87 10.47 10.50 -8.23
C ASP A 87 10.03 11.90 -7.78
N ASP A 88 9.23 12.02 -6.71
CA ASP A 88 9.00 13.27 -5.95
C ASP A 88 10.08 13.51 -4.87
N GLY A 89 11.23 12.84 -4.99
CA GLY A 89 12.42 13.14 -4.18
C GLY A 89 12.96 14.56 -4.41
N LEU A 90 12.39 15.31 -5.36
CA LEU A 90 12.59 16.75 -5.49
C LEU A 90 11.73 17.59 -4.53
N ASP A 91 10.58 17.10 -4.06
CA ASP A 91 9.66 17.91 -3.22
C ASP A 91 9.65 17.53 -1.72
N ILE A 92 10.20 16.37 -1.35
CA ILE A 92 10.40 16.05 0.10
C ILE A 92 11.64 16.78 0.66
N LEU A 93 12.38 17.49 -0.18
CA LEU A 93 13.40 18.48 0.18
C LEU A 93 12.89 19.93 0.20
N THR A 94 11.62 20.17 -0.14
CA THR A 94 11.01 21.49 0.08
C THR A 94 10.61 21.69 1.55
N ASP A 95 10.99 20.73 2.40
CA ASP A 95 11.26 20.92 3.83
C ASP A 95 12.71 21.40 4.12
N THR A 96 13.26 22.23 3.22
CA THR A 96 14.02 23.43 3.63
C THR A 96 13.25 24.29 4.66
N GLN A 97 11.93 24.07 4.83
CA GLN A 97 11.16 24.69 5.90
C GLN A 97 11.28 24.03 7.29
N THR A 98 12.01 22.91 7.44
CA THR A 98 12.18 22.22 8.75
C THR A 98 13.57 22.38 9.37
N VAL A 99 14.41 23.30 8.87
CA VAL A 99 15.48 23.87 9.72
C VAL A 99 14.91 24.99 10.63
N GLY A 100 13.66 25.42 10.42
CA GLY A 100 13.03 26.53 11.15
C GLY A 100 11.79 26.20 11.99
N LEU A 101 11.07 25.10 11.73
CA LEU A 101 9.77 24.84 12.37
C LEU A 101 9.72 23.45 13.01
N ASN A 102 9.93 23.43 14.32
CA ASN A 102 9.61 22.35 15.25
C ASN A 102 8.19 21.79 14.98
N LYS A 103 8.09 20.64 14.32
CA LYS A 103 6.84 19.89 14.27
C LYS A 103 7.07 18.42 14.54
N ASP A 104 7.23 18.13 15.83
CA ASP A 104 7.08 16.80 16.40
C ASP A 104 5.63 16.35 16.23
N THR A 105 5.32 15.56 15.20
CA THR A 105 4.36 14.44 15.27
C THR A 105 4.12 13.82 13.88
N LEU A 106 4.60 12.58 13.70
CA LEU A 106 4.10 11.67 12.68
C LEU A 106 2.84 11.00 13.26
N ASP A 107 1.65 11.41 12.82
CA ASP A 107 0.39 10.82 13.28
C ASP A 107 0.01 9.62 12.41
N ILE A 108 0.47 8.42 12.81
CA ILE A 108 0.10 7.14 12.15
C ILE A 108 -1.20 6.60 12.78
N SER A 109 -2.24 7.42 12.91
CA SER A 109 -3.55 6.98 13.40
C SER A 109 -4.45 6.52 12.23
N THR A 110 -4.18 5.35 11.65
CA THR A 110 -5.18 4.70 10.78
C THR A 110 -6.23 4.00 11.65
N LYS A 111 -7.39 4.64 11.86
CA LYS A 111 -8.57 3.94 12.39
C LYS A 111 -9.13 3.00 11.31
N LEU A 112 -8.63 1.75 11.29
CA LEU A 112 -9.20 0.69 10.47
C LEU A 112 -10.55 0.25 11.06
N ASN A 113 -11.63 0.91 10.64
CA ASN A 113 -12.98 0.41 10.90
C ASN A 113 -13.27 -0.76 9.95
N PHE A 114 -13.03 -1.99 10.40
CA PHE A 114 -13.49 -3.21 9.74
C PHE A 114 -15.00 -3.41 9.94
N ASN A 115 -15.82 -2.47 9.47
CA ASN A 115 -17.26 -2.66 9.46
C ASN A 115 -17.69 -3.37 8.17
N GLY A 116 -17.85 -4.69 8.27
CA GLY A 116 -18.89 -5.41 7.53
C GLY A 116 -18.53 -5.96 6.16
N TYR A 117 -17.86 -7.12 6.12
CA TYR A 117 -18.20 -8.16 5.14
C TYR A 117 -19.09 -9.19 5.83
N ASN A 118 -20.36 -8.84 6.02
CA ASN A 118 -21.37 -9.79 6.44
C ASN A 118 -22.10 -10.33 5.20
N LYS A 119 -21.88 -11.63 4.97
CA LYS A 119 -22.71 -12.64 4.28
C LYS A 119 -23.16 -12.41 2.84
#